data_AF-A0A662DAE9-F1
#
_entry.id   AF-A0A662DAE9-F1
#
_cell.length_a   1.000
_cell.length_b   1.000
_cell.length_c   1.000
_cell.angle_alpha   90.00
_cell.angle_beta   90.00
_cell.angle_gamma   90.00
#
_symmetry.space_group_name_H-M   'P 1'
#
loop_
_entity.id
_entity.type
_entity.pdbx_description
1 polymer ?
#
loop_
_entity_poly.entity_id
_entity_poly.type
_entity_poly.pdbx_seq_one_letter_code
_entity_poly.pdbx_strand_id
1 'polypeptide(L)'
;MRVTGGMISDNLIEIIKRNTERMLETQNKIATGKKNRLPRDNPADVANAIAYKRVLYELGIFEKNIDDASARLKFTDSTLASVTD
;
A
#
# COMPACT_ATOMS: atom_id res chain seq x y z
N MET A 1 32.72 29.08 26.38
CA MET A 1 31.43 28.56 26.90
C MET A 1 31.70 27.29 27.70
N ARG A 2 31.12 27.14 28.90
CA ARG A 2 31.31 25.96 29.76
C ARG A 2 30.13 25.01 29.57
N VAL A 3 30.40 23.78 29.16
CA VAL A 3 29.40 22.70 29.15
C VAL A 3 29.24 22.22 30.59
N THR A 4 28.02 22.27 31.13
CA THR A 4 27.71 21.78 32.48
C THR A 4 27.24 20.32 32.44
N GLY A 5 27.33 19.60 33.56
CA GLY A 5 26.84 18.22 33.64
C GLY A 5 25.36 18.08 33.29
N GLY A 6 24.54 19.09 33.60
CA GLY A 6 23.13 19.15 33.19
C GLY A 6 22.97 19.19 31.67
N MET A 7 23.75 20.03 30.98
CA MET A 7 23.72 20.13 29.51
C MET A 7 24.12 18.81 28.81
N ILE A 8 25.03 18.04 29.41
CA ILE A 8 25.43 16.72 28.86
C ILE A 8 24.29 15.71 29.03
N SER A 9 23.65 15.67 30.20
CA SER A 9 22.52 14.78 30.45
C SER A 9 21.32 15.11 29.56
N ASP A 10 20.99 16.39 29.37
CA ASP A 10 19.91 16.82 28.49
C ASP A 10 20.18 16.44 27.04
N ASN A 11 21.42 16.63 26.57
CA ASN A 11 21.83 16.22 25.23
C ASN A 11 21.77 14.71 25.04
N LEU A 12 22.18 13.92 26.04
CA LEU A 12 22.07 12.47 26.01
C LEU A 12 20.61 12.02 25.91
N ILE A 13 19.71 12.62 26.70
CA ILE A 13 18.28 12.33 26.65
C ILE A 13 17.72 12.67 25.27
N GLU A 14 18.10 13.80 24.67
CA GLU A 14 17.68 14.18 23.31
C GLU A 14 18.17 13.18 22.26
N ILE A 15 19.42 12.73 22.36
CA ILE A 15 19.98 11.70 21.46
C ILE A 15 19.20 10.40 21.60
N ILE A 16 18.92 9.95 22.83
CA ILE A 16 18.17 8.72 23.09
C ILE A 16 16.76 8.82 22.52
N LYS A 17 16.06 9.94 22.74
CA LYS A 17 14.72 10.18 22.18
C LYS A 17 14.73 10.08 20.65
N ARG A 18 15.64 10.79 19.99
CA ARG A 18 15.78 10.77 18.52
C ARG A 18 16.11 9.36 17.99
N ASN A 19 16.97 8.62 18.68
CA ASN A 19 17.30 7.25 18.28
C ASN A 19 16.11 6.30 18.46
N THR A 20 15.33 6.48 19.53
CA THR A 20 14.12 5.69 19.80
C THR A 20 13.04 5.95 18.75
N GLU A 21 12.86 7.20 18.34
CA GLU A 21 11.94 7.57 17.25
C GLU A 21 12.35 6.92 15.92
N ARG A 22 13.63 6.97 15.54
CA ARG A 22 14.15 6.32 14.34
C ARG A 22 14.00 4.80 14.38
N MET A 23 14.21 4.19 15.55
CA MET A 23 14.01 2.76 15.75
C MET A 23 12.53 2.39 15.57
N LEU A 24 11.62 3.18 16.14
CA LEU A 24 10.18 2.99 15.99
C LEU A 24 9.73 3.11 14.52
N GLU A 25 10.22 4.11 13.79
CA GLU A 25 9.96 4.25 12.36
C GLU A 25 10.43 3.04 11.55
N THR A 26 11.63 2.55 11.85
CA THR A 26 12.20 1.37 11.17
C THR A 26 11.40 0.11 11.51
N GLN A 27 11.04 -0.09 12.78
CA GLN A 27 10.20 -1.20 13.21
C GLN A 27 8.83 -1.18 12.52
N ASN A 28 8.24 0.00 12.35
CA ASN A 28 6.99 0.17 11.63
C ASN A 28 7.12 -0.18 10.13
N LYS A 29 8.22 0.20 9.48
CA LYS A 29 8.51 -0.17 8.08
C LYS A 29 8.66 -1.69 7.93
N ILE A 30 9.37 -2.33 8.86
CA ILE A 30 9.54 -3.79 8.88
C ILE A 30 8.20 -4.50 9.12
N ALA A 31 7.44 -4.08 10.14
CA ALA A 31 6.17 -4.71 10.50
C ALA A 31 5.10 -4.58 9.40
N THR A 32 5.05 -3.45 8.70
CA THR A 32 4.08 -3.23 7.62
C THR A 32 4.54 -3.76 6.27
N GLY A 33 5.84 -4.03 6.10
CA GLY A 33 6.47 -4.35 4.82
C GLY A 33 6.33 -3.24 3.77
N LYS A 34 5.86 -2.05 4.14
CA LYS A 34 5.61 -0.92 3.23
C LYS A 34 6.69 0.14 3.43
N LYS A 35 7.31 0.57 2.33
CA LYS A 35 8.31 1.65 2.32
C LYS A 35 7.74 2.94 2.93
N ASN A 36 6.52 3.31 2.54
CA ASN A 36 5.83 4.51 2.98
C ASN A 36 4.50 4.10 3.62
N ARG A 37 4.34 4.36 4.93
CA ARG A 37 3.12 4.01 5.66
C ARG A 37 2.06 5.10 5.52
N LEU A 38 2.49 6.35 5.60
CA LEU A 38 1.62 7.52 5.53
C LEU A 38 1.85 8.26 4.20
N PRO A 39 0.79 8.81 3.57
CA PRO A 39 0.94 9.70 2.41
C PRO A 39 1.83 10.91 2.67
N ARG A 40 1.96 11.32 3.94
CA ARG A 40 2.81 12.43 4.37
C ARG A 40 4.31 12.18 4.20
N ASP A 41 4.76 10.92 4.31
CA ASP A 41 6.20 10.59 4.35
C ASP A 41 6.87 10.79 2.98
N ASN A 42 6.14 10.49 1.89
CA ASN A 42 6.51 10.88 0.54
C ASN A 42 5.25 10.87 -0.35
N PRO A 43 4.62 12.03 -0.59
CA PRO A 43 3.35 12.09 -1.29
C PRO A 43 3.46 11.69 -2.76
N ALA A 44 4.60 11.92 -3.42
CA ALA A 44 4.80 11.58 -4.83
C ALA A 44 4.87 10.05 -5.04
N ASP A 45 5.71 9.36 -4.25
CA ASP A 45 5.82 7.89 -4.31
C ASP A 45 4.47 7.22 -3.98
N VAL A 46 3.76 7.75 -2.97
CA VAL A 46 2.46 7.20 -2.54
C VAL A 46 1.37 7.45 -3.59
N ALA A 47 1.34 8.63 -4.21
CA ALA A 47 0.40 8.94 -5.29
C ALA A 47 0.58 7.98 -6.47
N ASN A 48 1.82 7.74 -6.89
CA ASN A 48 2.13 6.78 -7.95
C ASN A 48 1.72 5.36 -7.56
N ALA A 49 2.02 4.92 -6.34
CA ALA A 49 1.62 3.59 -5.85
C ALA A 49 0.08 3.43 -5.80
N ILE A 50 -0.66 4.48 -5.43
CA ILE A 50 -2.13 4.48 -5.47
C ILE A 50 -2.63 4.40 -6.91
N ALA A 51 -2.05 5.18 -7.83
CA ALA A 51 -2.40 5.13 -9.24
C ALA A 51 -2.17 3.74 -9.83
N TYR A 52 -1.03 3.09 -9.56
CA TYR A 52 -0.77 1.73 -10.03
C TYR A 52 -1.75 0.72 -9.44
N LYS A 53 -2.08 0.81 -8.14
CA LYS A 53 -3.10 -0.06 -7.53
C LYS A 53 -4.47 0.13 -8.16
N ARG A 54 -4.83 1.36 -8.53
CA ARG A 54 -6.06 1.65 -9.23
C ARG A 54 -6.09 0.97 -10.60
N VAL A 55 -5.01 1.09 -11.38
CA VAL A 55 -4.92 0.44 -12.69
C VAL A 55 -5.02 -1.08 -12.58
N LEU A 56 -4.34 -1.69 -11.58
CA LEU A 56 -4.46 -3.14 -11.34
C LEU A 56 -5.88 -3.57 -10.97
N TYR A 57 -6.58 -2.76 -10.17
CA TYR A 57 -7.97 -3.03 -9.81
C TYR A 57 -8.90 -2.92 -11.01
N GLU A 58 -8.74 -1.86 -11.82
CA GLU A 58 -9.49 -1.68 -13.06
C GLU A 58 -9.26 -2.86 -14.01
N LEU A 59 -8.00 -3.31 -14.18
CA LEU A 59 -7.66 -4.48 -14.99
C LEU A 59 -8.34 -5.76 -14.48
N GLY A 60 -8.33 -6.01 -13.16
CA GLY A 60 -9.02 -7.17 -12.59
C GLY A 60 -10.54 -7.15 -12.80
N ILE A 61 -11.16 -5.97 -12.80
CA ILE A 61 -12.58 -5.83 -13.19
C ILE A 61 -12.76 -6.12 -14.68
N PHE A 62 -11.86 -5.62 -15.54
CA PHE A 62 -11.94 -5.90 -16.98
C PHE A 62 -11.86 -7.40 -17.27
N GLU A 63 -10.94 -8.13 -16.63
CA GLU A 63 -10.84 -9.59 -16.77
C GLU A 63 -12.14 -10.27 -16.32
N LYS A 64 -12.67 -9.90 -15.15
CA LYS A 64 -13.94 -10.43 -14.65
C LYS A 64 -15.11 -10.17 -15.61
N ASN A 65 -15.18 -8.98 -16.18
CA ASN A 65 -16.24 -8.62 -17.13
C ASN A 65 -16.14 -9.45 -18.42
N ILE A 66 -14.93 -9.79 -18.87
CA ILE A 66 -14.71 -10.67 -20.02
C ILE A 66 -15.19 -12.09 -19.71
N ASP A 67 -14.86 -12.59 -18.52
CA ASP A 67 -15.31 -13.91 -18.07
C ASP A 67 -16.84 -13.99 -17.96
N ASP A 68 -17.47 -12.97 -17.38
CA ASP A 68 -18.93 -12.86 -17.25
C ASP A 68 -19.62 -12.79 -18.63
N ALA A 69 -19.04 -12.04 -19.58
CA ALA A 69 -19.54 -11.98 -20.95
C ALA A 69 -19.43 -13.33 -21.67
N SER A 70 -18.30 -14.03 -21.52
CA SER A 70 -18.09 -15.38 -22.08
C SER A 70 -19.07 -16.40 -21.51
N ALA A 71 -19.30 -16.36 -20.19
CA ALA A 71 -20.30 -17.19 -19.54
C ALA A 71 -21.71 -16.93 -20.07
N ARG A 72 -22.06 -15.66 -20.28
CA ARG A 72 -23.37 -15.27 -20.85
C ARG A 72 -23.55 -15.75 -22.28
N LEU A 73 -22.52 -15.68 -23.11
CA LEU A 73 -22.54 -16.21 -24.48
C LEU A 73 -22.77 -17.73 -24.47
N LYS A 74 -21.99 -18.47 -23.68
CA LYS A 74 -22.14 -19.94 -23.56
C LYS A 74 -23.53 -20.35 -23.07
N PHE A 75 -24.10 -19.62 -22.10
CA PHE A 75 -25.45 -19.87 -21.62
C PHE A 75 -26.51 -19.63 -22.69
N THR A 76 -26.32 -18.58 -23.50
CA THR A 76 -27.20 -18.26 -24.61
C THR A 76 -27.11 -19.33 -25.70
N ASP A 77 -25.90 -19.77 -26.05
CA ASP A 77 -25.65 -20.84 -27.02
C ASP A 77 -26.27 -22.17 -26.57
N SER A 78 -26.13 -22.53 -25.28
CA SER A 78 -26.74 -23.78 -24.77
C SER A 78 -28.26 -23.71 -24.79
N THR A 79 -28.83 -22.55 -24.44
CA THR A 79 -30.29 -22.34 -24.48
C THR A 79 -30.82 -22.44 -25.91
N LEU A 80 -30.11 -21.86 -26.89
CA LEU A 80 -30.49 -21.93 -28.29
C LEU A 80 -30.42 -23.37 -28.84
N ALA A 81 -29.39 -24.12 -28.45
CA ALA A 81 -29.27 -25.53 -28.80
C ALA A 81 -30.44 -26.35 -28.23
N SER A 82 -30.80 -26.14 -26.96
CA SER A 82 -31.93 -26.83 -26.32
C SER A 82 -33.32 -26.47 -26.89
N VAL A 83 -33.45 -25.37 -27.63
CA VAL A 83 -34.69 -24.98 -28.32
C VAL A 83 -34.74 -25.55 -29.75
N THR A 84 -33.58 -25.90 -30.32
CA THR A 84 -33.47 -26.40 -31.70
C THR A 84 -33.61 -27.93 -31.77
N ASP A 85 -33.24 -28.65 -30.72
CA ASP A 85 -33.59 -30.07 -30.48
C ASP A 85 -35.04 -30.22 -29.99
#